data_AF-A0A0Q9KCT0-F1
#
_entry.id   AF-A0A0Q9KCT0-F1
#
_cell.length_a   1.000
_cell.length_b   1.000
_cell.length_c   1.000
_cell.angle_alpha   90.00
_cell.angle_beta   90.00
_cell.angle_gamma   90.00
#
_symmetry.space_group_name_H-M   'P 1'
#
loop_
_entity.id
_entity.type
_entity.pdbx_description
1 polymer ?
#
loop_
_entity_poly.entity_id
_entity_poly.type
_entity_poly.pdbx_seq_one_letter_code
_entity_poly.pdbx_strand_id
1 'polypeptide(L)'
;MVVPAAPALLPGIGGAADPLADLRERARQLVLETAVTKGVTRVVVIGAGESTRTWPTDAPSGAARFTTGRVPDGALPTDVEIGRMFAPSGGGELVLHSIASDATPQECAQLGRELADGPSTLLVCVADGPATLTDKAPGHLQLDAAPFALELADALAAGDTPALAALDPATCERLWMRGRPALQVLAAAAPGLRGELVSEEAPFGVQYLLARWV
;
A
#
# COMPACT_ATOMS: atom_id res chain seq x y z
N MET A 1 -6.95 -1.61 5.82
CA MET A 1 -6.63 -0.20 5.51
C MET A 1 -5.79 -0.16 4.25
N VAL A 2 -5.98 0.85 3.40
CA VAL A 2 -5.07 1.14 2.28
C VAL A 2 -4.40 2.48 2.55
N VAL A 3 -3.08 2.52 2.42
CA VAL A 3 -2.25 3.73 2.52
C VAL A 3 -1.38 3.86 1.28
N PRO A 4 -1.04 5.09 0.84
CA PRO A 4 -0.27 5.29 -0.38
C PRO A 4 1.18 4.81 -0.24
N ALA A 5 1.77 4.38 -1.35
CA ALA A 5 3.14 3.86 -1.47
C ALA A 5 4.14 4.93 -1.97
N ALA A 6 3.76 6.21 -1.91
CA ALA A 6 4.59 7.31 -2.37
C ALA A 6 5.90 7.43 -1.55
N PRO A 7 7.10 7.32 -2.16
CA PRO A 7 8.37 7.44 -1.44
C PRO A 7 8.55 8.78 -0.71
N ALA A 8 7.92 9.85 -1.21
CA ALA A 8 7.92 11.17 -0.57
C ALA A 8 7.13 11.24 0.75
N LEU A 9 6.48 10.14 1.17
CA LEU A 9 5.95 10.01 2.54
C LEU A 9 7.07 9.75 3.54
N LEU A 10 8.20 9.17 3.12
CA LEU A 10 9.30 8.86 4.03
C LEU A 10 10.01 10.15 4.49
N PRO A 11 10.40 10.24 5.78
CA PRO A 11 11.10 11.42 6.29
C PRO A 11 12.41 11.66 5.54
N GLY A 12 12.69 12.93 5.22
CA GLY A 12 13.91 13.33 4.50
C GLY A 12 13.88 13.00 3.00
N ILE A 13 12.77 12.50 2.48
CA ILE A 13 12.53 12.32 1.05
C ILE A 13 11.56 13.41 0.59
N GLY A 14 12.09 14.39 -0.13
CA GLY A 14 11.41 15.63 -0.50
C GLY A 14 12.43 16.76 -0.54
N GLY A 15 12.24 17.72 -1.44
CA GLY A 15 13.12 18.89 -1.50
C GLY A 15 12.87 19.83 -0.30
N ALA A 16 13.07 21.13 -0.50
CA ALA A 16 12.76 22.12 0.53
C ALA A 16 11.26 22.19 0.91
N ALA A 17 10.38 21.56 0.12
CA ALA A 17 8.95 21.45 0.37
C ALA A 17 8.55 19.98 0.60
N ASP A 18 7.56 19.78 1.48
CA ASP A 18 6.97 18.49 1.80
C ASP A 18 5.50 18.43 1.31
N PRO A 19 5.29 18.18 0.01
CA PRO A 19 3.96 18.25 -0.61
C PRO A 19 3.01 17.15 -0.12
N LEU A 20 3.51 16.13 0.59
CA LEU A 20 2.70 15.02 1.10
C LEU A 20 2.54 15.04 2.62
N ALA A 21 2.91 16.14 3.30
CA ALA A 21 2.82 16.25 4.75
C ALA A 21 1.40 16.00 5.27
N ASP A 22 0.40 16.61 4.63
CA ASP A 22 -1.01 16.46 5.01
C ASP A 22 -1.51 15.03 4.77
N LEU A 23 -1.14 14.41 3.63
CA LEU A 23 -1.51 13.03 3.31
C LEU A 23 -0.88 12.05 4.30
N ARG A 24 0.39 12.26 4.66
CA ARG A 24 1.11 11.45 5.65
C ARG A 24 0.47 11.54 7.02
N GLU A 25 0.10 12.73 7.46
CA GLU A 25 -0.56 12.93 8.75
C GLU A 25 -1.97 12.30 8.76
N ARG A 26 -2.76 12.45 7.68
CA ARG A 26 -4.06 11.77 7.54
C ARG A 26 -3.92 10.25 7.60
N ALA A 27 -2.96 9.68 6.88
CA ALA A 27 -2.72 8.23 6.89
C ALA A 27 -2.33 7.73 8.28
N ARG A 28 -1.43 8.44 8.98
CA ARG A 28 -1.02 8.12 10.34
C ARG A 28 -2.18 8.16 11.33
N GLN A 29 -3.01 9.20 11.27
CA GLN A 29 -4.19 9.32 12.14
C GLN A 29 -5.21 8.22 11.86
N LEU A 30 -5.50 7.95 10.59
CA LEU A 30 -6.48 6.94 10.22
C LEU A 30 -6.08 5.53 10.69
N VAL A 31 -4.79 5.17 10.57
CA VAL A 31 -4.27 3.88 11.06
C VAL A 31 -4.37 3.81 12.59
N LEU A 32 -3.95 4.87 13.30
CA LEU A 32 -4.01 4.94 14.76
C LEU A 32 -5.45 4.85 15.29
N GLU A 33 -6.36 5.68 14.77
CA GLU A 33 -7.77 5.71 15.17
C GLU A 33 -8.44 4.36 14.94
N THR A 34 -8.15 3.70 13.81
CA THR A 34 -8.70 2.39 13.51
C THR A 34 -8.17 1.32 14.46
N ALA A 35 -6.87 1.32 14.74
CA ALA A 35 -6.25 0.39 15.70
C ALA A 35 -6.88 0.52 17.10
N VAL A 36 -7.01 1.76 17.59
CA VAL A 36 -7.60 2.06 18.89
C VAL A 36 -9.08 1.67 18.94
N THR A 37 -9.86 2.05 17.93
CA THR A 37 -11.31 1.78 17.87
C THR A 37 -11.62 0.29 17.83
N LYS A 38 -10.82 -0.50 17.09
CA LYS A 38 -10.99 -1.95 16.98
C LYS A 38 -10.30 -2.72 18.11
N GLY A 39 -9.50 -2.05 18.94
CA GLY A 39 -8.76 -2.67 20.05
C GLY A 39 -7.71 -3.69 19.61
N VAL A 40 -7.17 -3.54 18.40
CA VAL A 40 -6.25 -4.52 17.82
C VAL A 40 -4.81 -4.19 18.18
N THR A 41 -4.09 -5.17 18.72
CA THR A 41 -2.69 -5.03 19.15
C THR A 41 -1.68 -5.62 18.17
N ARG A 42 -2.14 -6.29 17.11
CA ARG A 42 -1.30 -6.84 16.04
C ARG A 42 -1.50 -6.06 14.74
N VAL A 43 -0.41 -5.59 14.15
CA VAL A 43 -0.42 -4.87 12.87
C VAL A 43 0.39 -5.68 11.86
N VAL A 44 -0.23 -6.00 10.72
CA VAL A 44 0.48 -6.58 9.57
C VAL A 44 0.56 -5.52 8.49
N VAL A 45 1.77 -5.18 8.09
CA VAL A 45 2.04 -4.32 6.94
C VAL A 45 2.32 -5.20 5.73
N ILE A 46 1.61 -4.97 4.63
CA ILE A 46 1.88 -5.58 3.33
C ILE A 46 2.18 -4.51 2.29
N GLY A 47 3.11 -4.79 1.39
CA GLY A 47 3.46 -3.91 0.28
C GLY A 47 4.27 -4.66 -0.78
N ALA A 48 4.46 -4.06 -1.96
CA ALA A 48 5.22 -4.72 -3.02
C ALA A 48 6.73 -4.77 -2.68
N GLY A 49 7.41 -5.80 -3.18
CA GLY A 49 8.85 -5.99 -3.07
C GLY A 49 9.40 -6.92 -4.14
N GLU A 50 10.69 -7.26 -4.02
CA GLU A 50 11.37 -8.17 -4.97
C GLU A 50 10.98 -9.63 -4.77
N SER A 51 10.56 -10.01 -3.56
CA SER A 51 10.11 -11.36 -3.24
C SER A 51 9.03 -11.34 -2.16
N THR A 52 8.23 -12.40 -2.12
CA THR A 52 7.25 -12.61 -1.05
C THR A 52 7.97 -13.14 0.19
N ARG A 53 8.01 -12.35 1.27
CA ARG A 53 8.67 -12.75 2.53
C ARG A 53 8.30 -11.85 3.70
N THR A 54 8.48 -12.40 4.90
CA THR A 54 8.45 -11.65 6.15
C THR A 54 9.81 -11.04 6.46
N TRP A 55 9.81 -9.84 7.05
CA TRP A 55 10.99 -9.08 7.40
C TRP A 55 11.12 -8.89 8.92
N PRO A 56 12.35 -8.85 9.46
CA PRO A 56 12.59 -8.37 10.81
C PRO A 56 12.10 -6.93 10.98
N THR A 57 11.51 -6.60 12.13
CA THR A 57 10.99 -5.25 12.41
C THR A 57 12.10 -4.20 12.45
N ASP A 58 13.32 -4.62 12.81
CA ASP A 58 14.54 -3.83 12.87
C ASP A 58 15.35 -3.85 11.56
N ALA A 59 14.80 -4.39 10.47
CA ALA A 59 15.44 -4.36 9.17
C ALA A 59 15.81 -2.92 8.76
N PRO A 60 17.00 -2.72 8.15
CA PRO A 60 17.50 -1.39 7.84
C PRO A 60 16.60 -0.67 6.84
N SER A 61 16.69 0.65 6.86
CA SER A 61 15.88 1.48 5.97
C SER A 61 16.39 1.42 4.53
N GLY A 62 15.49 1.19 3.57
CA GLY A 62 15.76 1.28 2.13
C GLY A 62 15.71 2.72 1.61
N ALA A 63 15.26 3.68 2.42
CA ALA A 63 15.06 5.09 2.04
C ALA A 63 16.33 5.76 1.48
N ALA A 64 17.51 5.32 1.91
CA ALA A 64 18.80 5.84 1.46
C ALA A 64 19.01 5.72 -0.07
N ARG A 65 18.24 4.87 -0.76
CA ARG A 65 18.20 4.80 -2.24
C ARG A 65 17.82 6.13 -2.89
N PHE A 66 16.94 6.91 -2.26
CA PHE A 66 16.41 8.14 -2.83
C PHE A 66 17.28 9.35 -2.52
N THR A 67 18.24 9.22 -1.60
CA THR A 67 19.13 10.31 -1.19
C THR A 67 20.57 10.07 -1.65
N THR A 68 21.11 8.87 -1.40
CA THR A 68 22.51 8.50 -1.67
C THR A 68 22.68 7.47 -2.79
N GLY A 69 21.57 6.91 -3.28
CA GLY A 69 21.59 5.80 -4.25
C GLY A 69 22.07 4.47 -3.66
N ARG A 70 22.31 4.38 -2.35
CA ARG A 70 22.77 3.17 -1.67
C ARG A 70 21.62 2.50 -0.92
N VAL A 71 21.53 1.18 -1.06
CA VAL A 71 20.59 0.35 -0.31
C VAL A 71 21.41 -0.58 0.58
N PRO A 72 21.24 -0.54 1.92
CA PRO A 72 21.86 -1.51 2.81
C PRO A 72 21.40 -2.93 2.48
N ASP A 73 22.30 -3.91 2.67
CA ASP A 73 21.91 -5.32 2.56
C ASP A 73 20.80 -5.65 3.56
N GLY A 74 19.76 -6.34 3.09
CA GLY A 74 18.59 -6.68 3.91
C GLY A 74 17.67 -5.50 4.23
N ALA A 75 17.79 -4.37 3.53
CA ALA A 75 16.89 -3.25 3.71
C ALA A 75 15.45 -3.57 3.26
N LEU A 76 14.48 -2.94 3.93
CA LEU A 76 13.08 -3.09 3.58
C LEU A 76 12.80 -2.56 2.16
N PRO A 77 11.89 -3.23 1.42
CA PRO A 77 11.25 -2.62 0.26
C PRO A 77 10.54 -1.32 0.66
N THR A 78 10.51 -0.35 -0.26
CA THR A 78 9.99 1.00 0.01
C THR A 78 8.55 0.99 0.53
N ASP A 79 7.68 0.16 -0.04
CA ASP A 79 6.28 0.06 0.39
C ASP A 79 6.19 -0.43 1.84
N VAL A 80 6.95 -1.47 2.20
CA VAL A 80 6.95 -2.03 3.56
C VAL A 80 7.51 -1.04 4.57
N GLU A 81 8.53 -0.26 4.20
CA GLU A 81 9.07 0.83 5.01
C GLU A 81 8.04 1.94 5.25
N ILE A 82 7.33 2.35 4.21
CA ILE A 82 6.24 3.35 4.32
C ILE A 82 5.18 2.82 5.28
N GLY A 83 4.71 1.58 5.11
CA GLY A 83 3.72 1.01 6.02
C GLY A 83 4.21 0.89 7.47
N ARG A 84 5.49 0.53 7.67
CA ARG A 84 6.12 0.48 9.00
C ARG A 84 6.03 1.82 9.72
N MET A 85 6.15 2.94 9.01
CA MET A 85 6.09 4.28 9.62
C MET A 85 4.71 4.62 10.21
N PHE A 86 3.65 3.98 9.70
CA PHE A 86 2.27 4.20 10.16
C PHE A 86 1.84 3.25 11.27
N ALA A 87 2.62 2.21 11.57
CA ALA A 87 2.31 1.29 12.65
C ALA A 87 2.34 2.04 14.00
N PRO A 88 1.29 1.92 14.86
CA PRO A 88 1.25 2.57 16.16
C PRO A 88 2.40 2.13 17.08
N SER A 89 3.04 3.10 17.74
CA SER A 89 4.00 2.84 18.81
C SER A 89 3.26 2.40 20.07
N GLY A 90 3.42 1.15 20.53
CA GLY A 90 2.65 0.73 21.72
C GLY A 90 2.80 -0.71 22.23
N GLY A 91 3.92 -1.40 21.98
CA GLY A 91 4.16 -2.75 22.52
C GLY A 91 3.31 -3.87 21.90
N GLY A 92 2.50 -3.53 20.90
CA GLY A 92 1.82 -4.49 20.04
C GLY A 92 2.78 -5.23 19.10
N GLU A 93 2.29 -6.30 18.49
CA GLU A 93 3.07 -7.07 17.53
C GLU A 93 3.02 -6.41 16.15
N LEU A 94 4.20 -6.19 15.55
CA LEU A 94 4.34 -5.69 14.20
C LEU A 94 4.90 -6.79 13.29
N VAL A 95 4.21 -7.05 12.19
CA VAL A 95 4.66 -7.96 11.13
C VAL A 95 4.83 -7.17 9.86
N LEU A 96 6.00 -7.30 9.23
CA LEU A 96 6.35 -6.66 7.98
C LEU A 96 6.45 -7.72 6.89
N HIS A 97 5.65 -7.60 5.85
CA HIS A 97 5.61 -8.59 4.78
C HIS A 97 5.66 -7.91 3.41
N SER A 98 6.61 -8.32 2.57
CA SER A 98 6.61 -7.94 1.16
C SER A 98 5.93 -9.01 0.34
N ILE A 99 5.32 -8.60 -0.77
CA ILE A 99 4.76 -9.47 -1.79
C ILE A 99 5.56 -9.25 -3.07
N ALA A 100 5.98 -10.32 -3.73
CA ALA A 100 6.69 -10.20 -5.00
C ALA A 100 5.86 -9.35 -5.98
N SER A 101 6.50 -8.39 -6.65
CA SER A 101 5.80 -7.46 -7.54
C SER A 101 5.13 -8.19 -8.72
N ASP A 102 5.72 -9.32 -9.12
CA ASP A 102 5.27 -10.23 -10.16
C ASP A 102 4.41 -11.39 -9.63
N ALA A 103 4.04 -11.40 -8.34
CA ALA A 103 3.20 -12.43 -7.76
C ALA A 103 1.89 -12.58 -8.56
N THR A 104 1.55 -13.83 -8.85
CA THR A 104 0.32 -14.19 -9.55
C THR A 104 -0.91 -13.87 -8.68
N PRO A 105 -2.09 -13.63 -9.27
CA PRO A 105 -3.33 -13.46 -8.51
C PRO A 105 -3.60 -14.62 -7.54
N GLN A 106 -3.23 -15.85 -7.90
CA GLN A 106 -3.38 -17.03 -7.08
C GLN A 106 -2.48 -17.01 -5.84
N GLU A 107 -1.21 -16.60 -5.98
CA GLU A 107 -0.28 -16.42 -4.86
C GLU A 107 -0.74 -15.31 -3.93
N CYS A 108 -1.19 -14.17 -4.48
CA CYS A 108 -1.77 -13.08 -3.69
C CYS A 108 -3.01 -13.56 -2.91
N ALA A 109 -3.91 -14.30 -3.56
CA ALA A 109 -5.10 -14.82 -2.92
C ALA A 109 -4.77 -15.85 -1.82
N GLN A 110 -3.74 -16.67 -2.03
CA GLN A 110 -3.28 -17.64 -1.03
C GLN A 110 -2.74 -16.94 0.21
N LEU A 111 -1.86 -15.97 0.06
CA LEU A 111 -1.33 -15.19 1.17
C LEU A 111 -2.45 -14.43 1.91
N GLY A 112 -3.41 -13.86 1.19
CA GLY A 112 -4.56 -13.19 1.82
C GLY A 112 -5.39 -14.11 2.70
N ARG A 113 -5.64 -15.35 2.25
CA ARG A 113 -6.33 -16.37 3.08
C ARG A 113 -5.53 -16.76 4.31
N GLU A 114 -4.21 -16.95 4.16
CA GLU A 114 -3.34 -17.26 5.30
C GLU A 114 -3.33 -16.15 6.36
N LEU A 115 -3.41 -14.89 5.93
CA LEU A 115 -3.55 -13.74 6.83
C LEU A 115 -4.93 -13.71 7.51
N ALA A 116 -6.01 -14.06 6.79
CA ALA A 116 -7.36 -14.12 7.34
C ALA A 116 -7.55 -15.25 8.36
N ASP A 117 -6.91 -16.40 8.13
CA ASP A 117 -6.93 -17.56 9.04
C ASP A 117 -6.02 -17.35 10.27
N GLY A 118 -5.21 -16.30 10.26
CA GLY A 118 -4.29 -15.93 11.33
C GLY A 118 -4.95 -15.19 12.52
N PRO A 119 -4.14 -14.65 13.45
CA PRO A 119 -4.64 -13.87 14.57
C PRO A 119 -5.33 -12.58 14.11
N SER A 120 -6.31 -12.11 14.89
CA SER A 120 -6.97 -10.82 14.67
C SER A 120 -5.95 -9.68 14.56
N THR A 121 -6.01 -8.95 13.45
CA THR A 121 -4.94 -8.06 13.01
C THR A 121 -5.52 -6.82 12.32
N LEU A 122 -4.84 -5.68 12.46
CA LEU A 122 -5.00 -4.53 11.59
C LEU A 122 -4.10 -4.69 10.37
N LEU A 123 -4.70 -4.94 9.20
CA LEU A 123 -3.97 -5.04 7.95
C LEU A 123 -3.76 -3.65 7.33
N VAL A 124 -2.51 -3.24 7.21
CA VAL A 124 -2.07 -2.01 6.53
C VAL A 124 -1.54 -2.41 5.15
N CYS A 125 -2.37 -2.22 4.12
CA CYS A 125 -2.03 -2.45 2.73
C CYS A 125 -1.40 -1.18 2.14
N VAL A 126 -0.12 -1.24 1.78
CA VAL A 126 0.59 -0.14 1.14
C VAL A 126 0.51 -0.31 -0.36
N ALA A 127 -0.25 0.56 -1.02
CA ALA A 127 -0.55 0.43 -2.44
C ALA A 127 -0.92 1.79 -3.07
N ASP A 128 -0.39 2.03 -4.27
CA ASP A 128 -0.83 3.09 -5.17
C ASP A 128 -1.63 2.49 -6.34
N GLY A 129 -2.46 3.33 -6.96
CA GLY A 129 -3.10 3.04 -8.25
C GLY A 129 -2.17 3.33 -9.45
N PRO A 130 -2.72 3.60 -10.64
CA PRO A 130 -1.94 3.91 -11.83
C PRO A 130 -0.96 5.08 -11.65
N ALA A 131 0.22 4.96 -12.26
CA ALA A 131 1.27 5.99 -12.29
C ALA A 131 1.40 6.65 -13.67
N THR A 132 0.28 6.72 -14.40
CA THR A 132 0.19 7.07 -15.83
C THR A 132 -0.92 8.10 -16.10
N LEU A 133 -1.34 8.87 -15.08
CA LEU A 133 -2.51 9.76 -15.18
C LEU A 133 -2.26 11.09 -15.90
N THR A 134 -1.00 11.49 -16.07
CA THR A 134 -0.65 12.79 -16.67
C THR A 134 0.61 12.67 -17.54
N ASP A 135 0.85 13.63 -18.42
CA ASP A 135 2.08 13.67 -19.24
C ASP A 135 3.37 13.68 -18.40
N LYS A 136 3.29 14.20 -17.18
CA LYS A 136 4.40 14.30 -16.22
C LYS A 136 4.44 13.16 -15.21
N ALA A 137 3.49 12.23 -15.29
CA ALA A 137 3.50 11.04 -14.45
C ALA A 137 4.74 10.18 -14.75
N PRO A 138 5.25 9.41 -13.78
CA PRO A 138 6.43 8.56 -13.97
C PRO A 138 6.31 7.61 -15.18
N GLY A 139 5.12 7.02 -15.37
CA GLY A 139 4.85 6.10 -16.48
C GLY A 139 4.38 6.78 -17.77
N HIS A 140 4.33 8.12 -17.80
CA HIS A 140 3.73 8.93 -18.86
C HIS A 140 2.22 8.67 -19.07
N LEU A 141 1.53 9.58 -19.76
CA LEU A 141 0.08 9.51 -19.92
C LEU A 141 -0.33 8.26 -20.70
N GLN A 142 -1.26 7.50 -20.13
CA GLN A 142 -2.04 6.46 -20.83
C GLN A 142 -3.51 6.85 -20.79
N LEU A 143 -4.19 6.88 -21.93
CA LEU A 143 -5.56 7.42 -22.04
C LEU A 143 -6.60 6.59 -21.26
N ASP A 144 -6.31 5.31 -21.03
CA ASP A 144 -7.14 4.39 -20.25
C ASP A 144 -6.83 4.42 -18.74
N ALA A 145 -5.83 5.19 -18.29
CA ALA A 145 -5.45 5.25 -16.88
C ALA A 145 -6.52 5.90 -16.00
N ALA A 146 -7.18 6.97 -16.47
CA ALA A 146 -8.17 7.70 -15.68
C ALA A 146 -9.47 6.89 -15.45
N PRO A 147 -10.06 6.22 -16.46
CA PRO A 147 -11.16 5.28 -16.23
C PRO A 147 -10.78 4.14 -15.28
N PHE A 148 -9.60 3.53 -15.45
CA PHE A 148 -9.12 2.47 -14.57
C PHE A 148 -8.95 2.93 -13.12
N ALA A 149 -8.39 4.13 -12.92
CA ALA A 149 -8.21 4.73 -11.61
C ALA A 149 -9.56 4.96 -10.90
N LEU A 150 -10.58 5.42 -11.63
CA LEU A 150 -11.93 5.59 -11.10
C LEU A 150 -12.53 4.24 -10.66
N GLU A 151 -12.43 3.20 -11.48
CA GLU A 151 -12.92 1.86 -11.14
C GLU A 151 -12.22 1.29 -9.90
N LEU A 152 -10.91 1.53 -9.75
CA LEU A 152 -10.16 1.13 -8.56
C LEU A 152 -10.61 1.89 -7.31
N ALA A 153 -10.85 3.20 -7.42
CA ALA A 153 -11.33 4.04 -6.33
C ALA A 153 -12.73 3.59 -5.87
N ASP A 154 -13.64 3.32 -6.82
CA ASP A 154 -14.98 2.80 -6.56
C ASP A 154 -14.93 1.42 -5.88
N ALA A 155 -14.06 0.53 -6.35
CA ALA A 155 -13.87 -0.79 -5.73
C ALA A 155 -13.39 -0.67 -4.27
N LEU A 156 -12.44 0.22 -3.99
CA LEU A 156 -11.95 0.48 -2.63
C LEU A 156 -13.02 1.12 -1.74
N ALA A 157 -13.81 2.05 -2.28
CA ALA A 157 -14.90 2.71 -1.56
C ALA A 157 -16.03 1.73 -1.23
N ALA A 158 -16.29 0.75 -2.09
CA ALA A 158 -17.32 -0.27 -1.88
C ALA A 158 -16.87 -1.46 -1.01
N GLY A 159 -15.56 -1.70 -0.89
CA GLY A 159 -15.06 -2.97 -0.35
C GLY A 159 -15.22 -4.12 -1.36
N ASP A 160 -15.16 -3.83 -2.67
CA ASP A 160 -15.40 -4.78 -3.75
C ASP A 160 -14.19 -5.71 -3.93
N THR A 161 -14.14 -6.74 -3.09
CA THR A 161 -13.09 -7.76 -3.15
C THR A 161 -13.05 -8.53 -4.48
N PRO A 162 -14.18 -8.89 -5.15
CA PRO A 162 -14.13 -9.42 -6.51
C PRO A 162 -13.43 -8.51 -7.52
N ALA A 163 -13.71 -7.21 -7.52
CA ALA A 163 -13.08 -6.26 -8.44
C ALA A 163 -11.56 -6.16 -8.20
N LEU A 164 -11.14 -6.05 -6.93
CA LEU A 164 -9.71 -6.03 -6.58
C LEU A 164 -9.01 -7.35 -6.92
N ALA A 165 -9.67 -8.50 -6.72
CA ALA A 165 -9.13 -9.80 -7.09
C ALA A 165 -8.96 -9.96 -8.61
N ALA A 166 -9.82 -9.30 -9.39
CA ALA A 166 -9.82 -9.34 -10.85
C ALA A 166 -8.81 -8.40 -11.52
N LEU A 167 -8.04 -7.61 -10.77
CA LEU A 167 -6.99 -6.74 -11.32
C LEU A 167 -6.01 -7.55 -12.18
N ASP A 168 -6.03 -7.29 -13.49
CA ASP A 168 -5.21 -7.99 -14.48
C ASP A 168 -3.73 -7.58 -14.36
N PRO A 169 -2.80 -8.53 -14.14
CA PRO A 169 -1.37 -8.22 -14.01
C PRO A 169 -0.78 -7.44 -15.18
N ALA A 170 -1.14 -7.78 -16.42
CA ALA A 170 -0.59 -7.12 -17.61
C ALA A 170 -1.07 -5.67 -17.74
N THR A 171 -2.33 -5.40 -17.38
CA THR A 171 -2.89 -4.06 -17.35
C THR A 171 -2.28 -3.22 -16.24
N CYS A 172 -2.16 -3.75 -15.02
CA CYS A 172 -1.49 -3.03 -13.94
C CYS A 172 -0.02 -2.72 -14.28
N GLU A 173 0.71 -3.65 -14.89
CA GLU A 173 2.08 -3.43 -15.35
C GLU A 173 2.15 -2.31 -16.40
N ARG A 174 1.28 -2.35 -17.43
CA ARG A 174 1.20 -1.30 -18.45
C ARG A 174 0.93 0.08 -17.86
N LEU A 175 0.05 0.16 -16.86
CA LEU A 175 -0.34 1.40 -16.18
C LEU A 175 0.64 1.82 -15.06
N TRP A 176 1.73 1.07 -14.87
CA TRP A 176 2.71 1.26 -13.78
C TRP A 176 2.08 1.23 -12.38
N MET A 177 0.98 0.50 -12.22
CA MET A 177 0.30 0.31 -10.95
C MET A 177 1.01 -0.77 -10.13
N ARG A 178 1.94 -0.34 -9.26
CA ARG A 178 2.71 -1.25 -8.40
C ARG A 178 1.94 -1.81 -7.21
N GLY A 179 0.79 -1.22 -6.86
CA GLY A 179 -0.02 -1.63 -5.71
C GLY A 179 -0.83 -2.92 -5.89
N ARG A 180 -0.95 -3.44 -7.12
CA ARG A 180 -1.77 -4.63 -7.45
C ARG A 180 -1.58 -5.81 -6.48
N PRO A 181 -0.36 -6.36 -6.27
CA PRO A 181 -0.21 -7.56 -5.45
C PRO A 181 -0.72 -7.37 -4.01
N ALA A 182 -0.49 -6.19 -3.40
CA ALA A 182 -0.97 -5.89 -2.06
C ALA A 182 -2.51 -5.76 -2.01
N LEU A 183 -3.12 -5.14 -3.03
CA LEU A 183 -4.57 -5.02 -3.15
C LEU A 183 -5.25 -6.39 -3.37
N GLN A 184 -4.64 -7.30 -4.12
CA GLN A 184 -5.15 -8.67 -4.30
C GLN A 184 -5.01 -9.52 -3.02
N VAL A 185 -3.95 -9.31 -2.24
CA VAL A 185 -3.85 -9.90 -0.89
C VAL A 185 -4.94 -9.36 0.04
N LEU A 186 -5.16 -8.04 0.05
CA LEU A 186 -6.24 -7.41 0.83
C LEU A 186 -7.62 -7.97 0.45
N ALA A 187 -7.88 -8.15 -0.85
CA ALA A 187 -9.14 -8.68 -1.35
C ALA A 187 -9.47 -10.07 -0.77
N ALA A 188 -8.47 -10.95 -0.68
CA ALA A 188 -8.65 -12.28 -0.10
C ALA A 188 -8.62 -12.28 1.44
N ALA A 189 -7.95 -11.31 2.07
CA ALA A 189 -7.82 -11.23 3.52
C ALA A 189 -9.05 -10.60 4.22
N ALA A 190 -9.82 -9.77 3.51
CA ALA A 190 -10.88 -8.96 4.11
C ALA A 190 -12.23 -9.03 3.37
N PRO A 191 -12.73 -10.22 2.96
CA PRO A 191 -14.04 -10.31 2.32
C PRO A 191 -15.15 -9.85 3.27
N GLY A 192 -16.10 -9.06 2.74
CA GLY A 192 -17.29 -8.62 3.45
C GLY A 192 -17.10 -7.42 4.39
N LEU A 193 -15.90 -6.85 4.49
CA LEU A 193 -15.71 -5.56 5.17
C LEU A 193 -16.29 -4.42 4.34
N ARG A 194 -16.83 -3.40 5.01
CA ARG A 194 -17.31 -2.20 4.33
C ARG A 194 -16.14 -1.27 4.03
N GLY A 195 -15.99 -0.91 2.76
CA GLY A 195 -15.03 0.09 2.32
C GLY A 195 -15.46 1.53 2.61
N GLU A 196 -14.48 2.41 2.70
CA GLU A 196 -14.61 3.86 2.74
C GLU A 196 -13.33 4.46 2.14
N LEU A 197 -13.46 5.18 1.03
CA LEU A 197 -12.37 5.97 0.48
C LEU A 197 -12.31 7.31 1.23
N VAL A 198 -11.22 7.55 1.94
CA VAL A 198 -11.00 8.72 2.79
C VAL A 198 -10.34 9.86 2.00
N SER A 199 -9.41 9.52 1.11
CA SER A 199 -8.77 10.47 0.21
C SER A 199 -8.35 9.79 -1.09
N GLU A 200 -8.41 10.56 -2.18
CA GLU A 200 -7.82 10.25 -3.47
C GLU A 200 -7.15 11.51 -4.01
N GLU A 201 -5.85 11.42 -4.31
CA GLU A 201 -5.04 12.53 -4.78
C GLU A 201 -4.06 12.04 -5.83
N ALA A 202 -3.70 12.89 -6.82
CA ALA A 202 -2.70 12.54 -7.84
C ALA A 202 -1.72 13.68 -8.16
N PRO A 203 -1.04 14.28 -7.16
CA PRO A 203 -0.21 15.48 -7.34
C PRO A 203 0.97 15.26 -8.29
N PHE A 204 1.38 14.00 -8.49
CA PHE A 204 2.48 13.63 -9.38
C PHE A 204 2.03 12.75 -10.56
N GLY A 205 0.72 12.71 -10.85
CA GLY A 205 0.16 11.80 -11.85
C GLY A 205 0.19 10.31 -11.45
N VAL A 206 0.39 10.04 -10.17
CA VAL A 206 0.24 8.73 -9.54
C VAL A 206 -0.98 8.77 -8.63
N GLN A 207 -1.87 7.79 -8.74
CA GLN A 207 -3.06 7.73 -7.90
C GLN A 207 -2.71 7.29 -6.47
N TYR A 208 -2.82 8.21 -5.52
CA TYR A 208 -2.64 7.94 -4.10
C TYR A 208 -4.00 7.74 -3.43
N LEU A 209 -4.16 6.60 -2.77
CA LEU A 209 -5.43 6.16 -2.19
C LEU A 209 -5.27 5.99 -0.69
N LEU A 210 -6.19 6.58 0.08
CA LEU A 210 -6.31 6.35 1.52
C LEU A 210 -7.70 5.79 1.79
N ALA A 211 -7.78 4.55 2.27
CA ALA A 211 -9.06 3.87 2.49
C ALA A 211 -9.12 3.11 3.82
N ARG A 212 -10.31 3.09 4.41
CA ARG A 212 -10.65 2.35 5.62
C ARG A 212 -11.64 1.23 5.31
N TRP A 213 -11.32 0.02 5.78
CA TRP A 213 -12.19 -1.16 5.66
C TRP A 213 -12.47 -1.69 7.07
N VAL A 214 -13.75 -1.77 7.48
CA VAL A 214 -14.17 -2.08 8.86
C VAL A 214 -15.44 -2.90 8.97
#